data_AF-A0A1F8PE03-F1
#
_entry.id   AF-A0A1F8PE03-F1
#
_cell.length_a   1.000
_cell.length_b   1.000
_cell.length_c   1.000
_cell.angle_alpha   90.00
_cell.angle_beta   90.00
_cell.angle_gamma   90.00
#
_symmetry.space_group_name_H-M   'P 1'
#
loop_
_entity.id
_entity.type
_entity.pdbx_description
1 polymer ?
#
loop_
_entity_poly.entity_id
_entity_poly.type
_entity_poly.pdbx_seq_one_letter_code
_entity_poly.pdbx_strand_id
1 'polypeptide(L)'
;MSRWLIRLIEAAAITVTLAAICQELEKPGEERRWHGKLGFIPYDFRFPTIERFKESFWNPENSRIFTPEVFGIGWAINFYAFLERIRLIQESYTSEEDFLMPTPSLREVLQRRPSLE
;
A
#
# COMPACT_ATOMS: atom_id res chain seq x y z
N MET A 1 2.84 -15.06 18.90
CA MET A 1 1.73 -15.61 18.10
C MET A 1 1.77 -17.13 18.19
N SER A 2 0.66 -17.80 18.48
CA SER A 2 0.64 -19.26 18.61
C SER A 2 0.84 -19.92 17.23
N ARG A 3 1.78 -20.88 17.13
CA ARG A 3 2.12 -21.53 15.84
C ARG A 3 0.93 -22.20 15.16
N TRP A 4 -0.08 -22.62 15.93
CA TRP A 4 -1.31 -23.22 15.40
C TRP A 4 -2.18 -22.21 14.64
N LEU A 5 -2.24 -20.96 15.11
CA LEU A 5 -3.03 -19.91 14.47
C LEU A 5 -2.46 -19.57 13.10
N ILE A 6 -1.12 -19.48 13.00
CA ILE A 6 -0.43 -19.23 11.72
C ILE A 6 -0.77 -20.33 10.71
N ARG A 7 -0.70 -21.60 11.13
CA ARG A 7 -1.05 -22.73 10.26
C ARG A 7 -2.50 -22.72 9.78
N LEU A 8 -3.43 -22.27 10.62
CA LEU A 8 -4.82 -22.12 10.21
C LEU A 8 -4.99 -21.01 9.16
N ILE A 9 -4.30 -19.88 9.35
CA ILE A 9 -4.31 -18.77 8.38
C ILE A 9 -3.71 -19.23 7.05
N GLU A 10 -2.59 -19.93 7.07
CA GLU A 10 -1.96 -20.50 5.87
C GLU A 10 -2.89 -21.46 5.14
N ALA A 11 -3.51 -22.40 5.88
CA ALA A 11 -4.46 -23.34 5.30
C ALA A 11 -5.65 -22.62 4.64
N ALA A 12 -6.22 -21.62 5.31
CA ALA A 12 -7.30 -20.80 4.76
C ALA A 12 -6.88 -20.06 3.48
N ALA A 13 -5.68 -19.46 3.47
CA ALA A 13 -5.15 -18.77 2.28
C ALA A 13 -4.98 -19.73 1.10
N ILE A 14 -4.44 -20.94 1.34
CA ILE A 14 -4.31 -21.99 0.32
C ILE A 14 -5.68 -22.40 -0.20
N THR A 15 -6.67 -22.63 0.68
CA THR A 15 -8.03 -23.01 0.28
C THR A 15 -8.70 -21.95 -0.59
N VAL A 16 -8.61 -20.67 -0.20
CA VAL A 16 -9.14 -19.55 -1.00
C VAL A 16 -8.45 -19.47 -2.35
N THR A 17 -7.13 -19.70 -2.39
CA THR A 17 -6.35 -19.72 -3.63
C THR A 17 -6.80 -20.81 -4.58
N LEU A 18 -6.89 -22.04 -4.08
CA LEU A 18 -7.37 -23.17 -4.88
C LEU A 18 -8.80 -22.95 -5.37
N ALA A 19 -9.68 -22.41 -4.52
CA ALA A 19 -11.06 -22.11 -4.90
C ALA A 19 -11.14 -21.09 -6.05
N ALA A 20 -10.35 -20.01 -5.99
CA ALA A 20 -10.30 -19.01 -7.06
C ALA A 20 -9.78 -19.58 -8.38
N ILE A 21 -8.77 -20.46 -8.33
CA ILE A 21 -8.24 -21.14 -9.52
C ILE A 21 -9.28 -22.10 -10.10
N CYS A 22 -9.92 -22.94 -9.26
CA CYS A 22 -10.98 -23.85 -9.68
C CYS A 22 -12.14 -23.10 -10.34
N GLN A 23 -12.55 -21.96 -9.78
CA GLN A 23 -13.60 -21.09 -10.35
C GLN A 23 -13.26 -20.59 -11.76
N GLU A 24 -12.00 -20.26 -12.05
CA GLU A 24 -11.58 -19.86 -13.40
C GLU A 24 -11.42 -21.07 -14.33
N LEU A 25 -10.98 -22.23 -13.84
CA LEU A 25 -10.84 -23.43 -14.67
C LEU A 25 -12.17 -24.04 -15.10
N GLU A 26 -13.21 -23.92 -14.26
CA GLU A 26 -14.58 -24.37 -14.55
C GLU A 26 -15.21 -23.59 -15.73
N LYS A 27 -14.75 -22.36 -15.97
CA LYS A 27 -15.17 -21.57 -17.13
C LYS A 27 -14.53 -22.12 -18.42
N PRO A 28 -15.26 -22.09 -19.55
CA PRO A 28 -14.66 -22.39 -20.85
C PRO A 28 -13.48 -21.43 -21.11
N GLY A 29 -12.46 -21.91 -21.83
CA GLY A 29 -11.18 -21.21 -21.96
C GLY A 29 -11.27 -19.76 -22.42
N GLU A 30 -12.24 -19.43 -23.26
CA GLU A 30 -12.48 -18.08 -23.79
C GLU A 30 -13.11 -17.13 -22.76
N GLU A 31 -13.78 -17.64 -21.72
CA GLU A 31 -14.42 -16.84 -20.67
C GLU A 31 -13.54 -16.67 -19.42
N ARG A 32 -12.36 -17.30 -19.40
CA ARG A 32 -11.41 -17.20 -18.28
C ARG A 32 -10.82 -15.80 -18.26
N ARG A 33 -11.16 -15.04 -17.22
CA ARG A 33 -10.68 -13.67 -17.05
C ARG A 33 -9.46 -13.60 -16.16
N TRP A 34 -9.24 -14.61 -15.31
CA TRP A 34 -8.13 -14.65 -14.35
C TRP A 34 -8.09 -13.47 -13.38
N HIS A 35 -9.21 -12.77 -13.21
CA HIS A 35 -9.39 -11.70 -12.24
C HIS A 35 -10.86 -11.65 -11.80
N GLY A 36 -11.11 -11.23 -10.57
CA GLY A 36 -12.47 -11.22 -10.02
C GLY A 36 -12.50 -11.02 -8.51
N LYS A 37 -13.55 -11.54 -7.89
CA LYS A 37 -13.72 -11.55 -6.43
C LYS A 37 -14.39 -12.84 -5.99
N LEU A 38 -13.89 -13.42 -4.91
CA LEU A 38 -14.52 -14.55 -4.22
C LEU A 38 -15.19 -14.00 -2.95
N GLY A 39 -16.50 -13.83 -3.01
CA GLY A 39 -17.24 -13.11 -1.97
C GLY A 39 -16.78 -11.65 -1.88
N PHE A 40 -16.10 -11.29 -0.78
CA PHE A 40 -15.52 -9.96 -0.56
C PHE A 40 -14.03 -9.88 -0.88
N ILE A 41 -13.35 -11.01 -1.09
CA ILE A 41 -11.90 -11.09 -1.31
C ILE A 41 -11.60 -10.91 -2.81
N PRO A 42 -10.90 -9.85 -3.24
CA PRO A 42 -10.48 -9.69 -4.63
C PRO A 42 -9.42 -10.71 -5.01
N TYR A 43 -9.34 -11.08 -6.30
CA TYR A 43 -8.20 -11.80 -6.84
C TYR A 43 -7.85 -11.29 -8.25
N ASP A 44 -6.57 -11.27 -8.58
CA ASP A 44 -6.06 -10.95 -9.91
C ASP A 44 -4.80 -11.77 -10.19
N PHE A 45 -4.86 -12.69 -11.14
CA PHE A 45 -3.73 -13.53 -11.55
C PHE A 45 -3.11 -13.08 -12.88
N ARG A 46 -3.49 -11.91 -13.39
CA ARG A 46 -2.87 -11.33 -14.59
C ARG A 46 -1.50 -10.78 -14.23
N PHE A 47 -0.54 -10.92 -15.14
CA PHE A 47 0.79 -10.35 -14.93
C PHE A 47 0.69 -8.85 -14.60
N PRO A 48 1.28 -8.40 -13.48
CA PRO A 48 1.18 -7.02 -13.05
C PRO A 48 2.07 -6.12 -13.90
N THR A 49 1.70 -4.85 -14.02
CA THR A 49 2.55 -3.80 -14.60
C THR A 49 3.07 -2.88 -13.50
N ILE A 50 4.20 -2.20 -13.76
CA ILE A 50 4.81 -1.26 -12.80
C ILE A 50 3.83 -0.13 -12.47
N GLU A 51 3.07 0.32 -13.46
CA GLU A 51 2.04 1.35 -13.32
C GLU A 51 0.97 0.93 -12.31
N ARG A 52 0.46 -0.31 -12.42
CA ARG A 52 -0.56 -0.82 -11.50
C ARG A 52 -0.03 -1.01 -10.07
N PHE A 53 1.24 -1.37 -9.92
CA PHE A 53 1.90 -1.39 -8.61
C PHE A 53 1.91 0.00 -7.97
N LYS A 54 2.32 1.03 -8.72
CA LYS A 54 2.29 2.41 -8.24
C LYS A 54 0.87 2.85 -7.89
N GLU A 55 -0.10 2.59 -8.76
CA GLU A 55 -1.51 2.96 -8.54
C GLU A 55 -2.17 2.30 -7.33
N SER A 56 -1.73 1.09 -6.96
CA SER A 56 -2.33 0.36 -5.83
C SER A 56 -1.60 0.63 -4.52
N PHE A 57 -0.27 0.73 -4.54
CA PHE A 57 0.53 0.89 -3.33
C PHE A 57 0.88 2.34 -3.00
N TRP A 58 0.89 3.25 -3.98
CA TRP A 58 1.27 4.65 -3.78
C TRP A 58 0.51 5.60 -4.71
N ASN A 59 -0.76 5.84 -4.39
CA ASN A 59 -1.64 6.71 -5.17
C ASN A 59 -2.19 7.85 -4.32
N PRO A 60 -1.63 9.07 -4.45
CA PRO A 60 -2.09 10.24 -3.72
C PRO A 60 -3.54 10.64 -4.03
N GLU A 61 -4.01 10.39 -5.25
CA GLU A 61 -5.36 10.75 -5.71
C GLU A 61 -6.44 9.81 -5.13
N ASN A 62 -6.04 8.68 -4.54
CA ASN A 62 -6.96 7.68 -4.00
C ASN A 62 -6.89 7.62 -2.48
N SER A 63 -7.92 8.13 -1.80
CA SER A 63 -8.00 8.18 -0.33
C SER A 63 -8.31 6.82 0.35
N ARG A 64 -8.49 5.74 -0.41
CA ARG A 64 -8.73 4.39 0.14
C ARG A 64 -7.42 3.77 0.61
N ILE A 65 -7.36 3.28 1.86
CA ILE A 65 -6.24 2.45 2.34
C ILE A 65 -6.18 1.13 1.59
N PHE A 66 -7.32 0.44 1.49
CA PHE A 66 -7.38 -0.88 0.88
C PHE A 66 -7.79 -0.75 -0.58
N THR A 67 -6.91 -1.19 -1.47
CA THR A 67 -7.14 -1.26 -2.92
C THR A 67 -7.16 -2.72 -3.36
N PRO A 68 -7.79 -3.05 -4.49
CA PRO A 68 -7.65 -4.39 -5.07
C PRO A 68 -6.17 -4.76 -5.24
N GLU A 69 -5.83 -6.02 -4.95
CA GLU A 69 -4.46 -6.54 -5.17
C GLU A 69 -4.07 -6.48 -6.65
N VAL A 70 -2.80 -6.20 -6.92
CA VAL A 70 -2.28 -6.12 -8.30
C VAL A 70 -2.01 -7.52 -8.86
N PHE A 71 -1.53 -8.42 -8.01
CA PHE A 71 -1.27 -9.81 -8.33
C PHE A 71 -1.47 -10.71 -7.11
N GLY A 72 -2.27 -11.76 -7.26
CA GLY A 72 -2.62 -12.70 -6.20
C GLY A 72 -4.04 -12.48 -5.67
N ILE A 73 -4.20 -12.62 -4.36
CA ILE A 73 -5.51 -12.65 -3.69
C ILE A 73 -5.48 -11.73 -2.49
N GLY A 74 -6.51 -10.89 -2.37
CA GLY A 74 -6.70 -9.97 -1.26
C GLY A 74 -6.71 -8.51 -1.69
N TRP A 75 -6.20 -7.67 -0.81
CA TRP A 75 -6.14 -6.22 -0.99
C TRP A 75 -4.70 -5.74 -0.80
N ALA A 76 -4.30 -4.85 -1.70
CA ALA A 76 -3.10 -4.06 -1.53
C ALA A 76 -3.37 -2.91 -0.54
N ILE A 77 -2.28 -2.32 -0.03
CA ILE A 77 -2.33 -1.17 0.86
C ILE A 77 -1.78 0.04 0.12
N ASN A 78 -2.62 1.03 -0.12
CA ASN A 78 -2.17 2.35 -0.54
C ASN A 78 -1.48 3.04 0.64
N PHE A 79 -0.15 2.99 0.66
CA PHE A 79 0.65 3.52 1.74
C PHE A 79 0.54 5.02 1.87
N TYR A 80 0.29 5.76 0.77
CA TYR A 80 0.08 7.21 0.86
C TYR A 80 -1.15 7.52 1.72
N ALA A 81 -2.31 6.97 1.36
CA ALA A 81 -3.56 7.17 2.10
C ALA A 81 -3.56 6.55 3.50
N PHE A 82 -2.69 5.57 3.74
CA PHE A 82 -2.45 5.02 5.08
C PHE A 82 -1.65 6.01 5.94
N LEU A 83 -0.49 6.45 5.45
CA LEU A 83 0.43 7.34 6.16
C LEU A 83 -0.16 8.73 6.40
N GLU A 84 -0.93 9.26 5.45
CA GLU A 84 -1.68 10.51 5.59
C GLU A 84 -2.71 10.42 6.72
N ARG A 85 -3.45 9.30 6.79
CA ARG A 85 -4.48 9.09 7.81
C ARG A 85 -3.92 8.90 9.22
N ILE A 86 -2.70 8.38 9.33
CA ILE A 86 -1.97 8.37 10.61
C ILE A 86 -1.12 9.63 10.83
N ARG A 87 -1.28 10.65 9.96
CA ARG A 87 -0.63 11.98 10.02
C ARG A 87 0.90 11.93 10.03
N LEU A 88 1.51 10.89 9.45
CA LEU A 88 2.97 10.78 9.33
C LEU A 88 3.52 11.62 8.17
N ILE A 89 2.73 11.78 7.12
CA ILE A 89 2.99 12.69 6.01
C ILE A 89 1.95 13.82 6.10
N GLN A 90 2.12 14.72 7.05
CA GLN A 90 1.60 16.08 6.86
C GLN A 90 2.48 16.75 5.81
N GLU A 91 1.89 17.46 4.86
CA GLU A 91 2.62 18.46 4.07
C GLU A 91 3.25 19.48 5.04
N SER A 92 4.49 19.22 5.44
CA SER A 92 5.30 20.11 6.28
C SER A 92 5.93 21.24 5.47
N TYR A 93 5.36 21.59 4.31
CA TYR A 93 5.95 22.53 3.34
C TYR A 93 4.91 23.41 2.63
N THR A 94 3.83 23.82 3.30
CA THR A 94 2.80 24.65 2.66
C THR A 94 2.68 26.07 3.24
N SER A 95 3.37 26.39 4.33
CA SER A 95 3.47 27.79 4.80
C SER A 95 4.84 28.36 4.42
N GLU A 96 4.83 29.53 3.76
CA GLU A 96 6.07 30.27 3.42
C GLU A 96 6.89 30.56 4.69
N GLU A 97 6.25 30.66 5.85
CA GLU A 97 6.93 30.86 7.13
C GLU A 97 7.76 29.64 7.57
N ASP A 98 7.28 28.41 7.33
CA ASP A 98 8.02 27.18 7.70
C ASP A 98 9.21 26.92 6.77
N PHE A 99 9.11 27.28 5.48
CA PHE A 99 10.22 27.17 4.54
C PHE A 99 11.37 28.14 4.86
N LEU A 100 11.04 29.33 5.37
CA LEU A 100 12.02 30.36 5.74
C LEU A 100 12.64 30.15 7.12
N MET A 101 12.08 29.25 7.94
CA MET A 101 12.65 28.97 9.25
C MET A 101 13.91 28.10 9.13
N PRO A 102 15.05 28.54 9.71
CA PRO A 102 16.24 27.71 9.76
C PRO A 102 15.92 26.43 10.53
N THR A 103 16.32 25.29 9.96
CA THR A 103 16.15 23.97 10.60
C THR A 103 16.77 23.97 12.00
N PRO A 104 16.34 23.08 12.92
CA PRO A 104 16.89 23.02 14.27
C PRO A 104 18.43 22.90 14.29
N SER A 105 18.99 22.15 13.33
CA SER A 105 20.44 22.03 13.14
C SER A 105 21.09 23.34 12.68
N LEU A 106 20.45 24.09 11.77
CA LEU A 106 20.96 25.38 11.31
C LEU A 106 20.89 26.45 12.41
N ARG A 107 19.86 26.42 13.27
CA ARG A 107 19.78 27.28 14.46
C ARG A 107 20.94 27.04 15.42
N GLU A 108 21.29 25.78 15.67
CA GLU A 108 22.40 25.44 16.58
C GLU A 108 23.73 25.95 16.03
N VAL A 109 23.96 25.84 14.72
CA VAL A 109 25.16 26.37 14.06
C VAL A 109 25.21 27.90 14.10
N LEU A 110 24.07 28.57 13.89
CA LEU A 110 23.99 30.04 13.97
C LEU A 110 24.19 30.57 15.39
N GLN A 111 23.71 29.84 16.41
CA GLN A 111 23.94 30.16 17.82
C GLN A 111 25.39 29.92 18.25
N ARG A 112 26.09 28.98 17.60
CA ARG A 112 27.52 28.73 17.80
C ARG A 112 28.45 29.71 17.08
N ARG A 113 27.94 30.72 16.36
CA ARG A 113 28.80 31.72 15.70
C ARG A 113 29.63 32.45 16.77
N PRO A 114 30.97 32.33 16.80
CA PRO A 114 31.78 33.25 17.57
C PRO A 114 31.59 34.62 16.93
N SER A 115 31.19 35.61 17.74
CA SER A 115 31.21 37.01 17.34
C SER A 115 32.62 37.32 16.85
N LEU A 116 32.75 37.57 15.55
CA LEU A 116 33.98 38.08 14.97
C LEU A 116 34.14 39.50 15.48
N GLU A 117 34.91 39.66 16.56
CA GLU A 117 35.51 40.94 16.96
C GLU A 117 36.69 41.29 16.04
#